data_AF-A0A2D6N6P6-F1
#
_entry.id   AF-A0A2D6N6P6-F1
#
_cell.length_a   1.000
_cell.length_b   1.000
_cell.length_c   1.000
_cell.angle_alpha   90.00
_cell.angle_beta   90.00
_cell.angle_gamma   90.00
#
_symmetry.space_group_name_H-M   'P 1'
#
loop_
_entity.id
_entity.type
_entity.pdbx_description
1 polymer ?
#
loop_
_entity_poly.entity_id
_entity_poly.type
_entity_poly.pdbx_seq_one_letter_code
_entity_poly.pdbx_strand_id
1 'polypeptide(L)'
;MVTLHERPIDQEKLDGLGLAALHSPVQDFAAPSLEQIEEAVAFVESKLAAGDGVAVHCAAGLGRTGTVVACYLVHEGHSAADAIAQVRALRPGSVETSEQQAIVYA
;
A
#
# COMPACT_ATOMS: atom_id res chain seq x y z
N MET A 1 0.19 -1.61 10.16
CA MET A 1 0.96 -1.72 8.91
C MET A 1 0.20 -2.56 7.90
N VAL A 2 0.39 -2.32 6.61
CA VAL A 2 -0.14 -3.13 5.52
C VAL A 2 1.01 -3.95 4.93
N THR A 3 0.89 -5.28 4.96
CA THR A 3 1.85 -6.19 4.32
C THR A 3 1.24 -6.80 3.06
N LEU A 4 1.87 -6.50 1.93
CA LEU A 4 1.54 -7.02 0.60
C LEU A 4 2.42 -8.22 0.21
N HIS A 5 3.31 -8.62 1.12
CA HIS A 5 4.20 -9.75 0.92
C HIS A 5 3.40 -11.06 0.96
N GLU A 6 3.79 -12.03 0.15
CA GLU A 6 3.09 -13.31 -0.02
C GLU A 6 3.01 -14.12 1.28
N ARG A 7 4.03 -13.95 2.15
CA ARG A 7 4.08 -14.55 3.49
C ARG A 7 3.64 -13.55 4.57
N PRO A 8 2.81 -13.99 5.54
CA PRO A 8 2.44 -13.16 6.69
C PRO A 8 3.64 -12.86 7.58
N ILE A 9 3.51 -11.81 8.38
CA ILE A 9 4.36 -11.58 9.55
C ILE A 9 3.77 -12.37 10.71
N ASP A 10 4.65 -12.88 11.57
CA ASP A 10 4.28 -13.56 12.81
C ASP A 10 3.44 -12.64 13.72
N GLN A 11 2.21 -13.06 13.99
CA GLN A 11 1.24 -12.26 14.76
C GLN A 11 1.66 -12.09 16.22
N GLU A 12 2.27 -13.10 16.85
CA GLU A 12 2.71 -13.00 18.25
C GLU A 12 3.78 -11.92 18.41
N LYS A 13 4.66 -11.77 17.40
CA LYS A 13 5.67 -10.70 17.38
C LYS A 13 5.05 -9.33 17.18
N LEU A 14 4.04 -9.22 16.33
CA LEU A 14 3.32 -7.96 16.12
C LEU A 14 2.60 -7.53 17.40
N ASP A 15 1.90 -8.46 18.04
CA ASP A 15 1.19 -8.22 19.30
C ASP A 15 2.15 -7.81 20.42
N GLY A 16 3.29 -8.49 20.54
CA GLY A 16 4.34 -8.15 21.50
C GLY A 16 4.97 -6.76 21.29
N LEU A 17 4.83 -6.19 20.09
CA LEU A 17 5.26 -4.82 19.76
C LEU A 17 4.09 -3.82 19.74
N GLY A 18 2.85 -4.26 19.99
CA GLY A 18 1.66 -3.42 19.89
C GLY A 18 1.34 -2.95 18.47
N LEU A 19 1.77 -3.70 17.45
CA LEU A 19 1.58 -3.33 16.04
C LEU A 19 0.36 -4.04 15.45
N ALA A 20 -0.67 -3.27 15.07
CA ALA A 20 -1.75 -3.80 14.24
C ALA A 20 -1.27 -4.00 12.79
N ALA A 21 -1.62 -5.12 12.16
CA ALA A 21 -1.29 -5.38 10.76
C ALA A 21 -2.50 -5.86 9.95
N LEU A 22 -2.57 -5.39 8.70
CA LEU A 22 -3.38 -5.96 7.64
C LEU A 22 -2.46 -6.78 6.73
N HIS A 23 -2.75 -8.07 6.54
CA HIS A 23 -2.06 -8.91 5.56
C HIS A 23 -2.93 -9.09 4.32
N SER A 24 -2.54 -8.44 3.23
CA SER A 24 -3.23 -8.51 1.94
C SER A 24 -2.23 -8.94 0.87
N PRO A 25 -1.94 -10.24 0.75
CA PRO A 25 -0.86 -10.74 -0.10
C PRO A 25 -1.12 -10.45 -1.58
N VAL A 26 -0.10 -9.98 -2.28
CA VAL A 26 -0.13 -9.74 -3.74
C VAL A 26 1.10 -10.39 -4.35
N GLN A 27 0.93 -11.16 -5.42
CA GLN A 27 2.04 -11.80 -6.12
C GLN A 27 3.07 -10.76 -6.57
N ASP A 28 4.36 -11.10 -6.51
CA ASP A 28 5.41 -10.21 -6.99
C ASP A 28 5.18 -9.72 -8.42
N PHE A 29 5.45 -8.43 -8.64
CA PHE A 29 5.16 -7.67 -9.87
C PHE A 29 3.68 -7.51 -10.27
N ALA A 30 2.73 -8.19 -9.63
CA ALA A 30 1.30 -7.99 -9.89
C ALA A 30 0.76 -6.71 -9.22
N ALA A 31 -0.42 -6.28 -9.65
CA ALA A 31 -1.20 -5.26 -8.95
C ALA A 31 -2.11 -5.88 -7.87
N PRO A 32 -2.38 -5.18 -6.74
CA PRO A 32 -3.48 -5.54 -5.87
C PRO A 32 -4.82 -5.45 -6.61
N SER A 33 -5.82 -6.24 -6.20
CA SER A 33 -7.19 -6.06 -6.69
C SER A 33 -7.81 -4.77 -6.14
N LEU A 34 -8.90 -4.30 -6.75
CA LEU A 34 -9.61 -3.12 -6.25
C LEU A 34 -10.13 -3.34 -4.80
N GLU A 35 -10.64 -4.53 -4.51
CA GLU A 35 -11.06 -4.91 -3.15
C GLU A 35 -9.90 -4.82 -2.14
N GLN A 36 -8.70 -5.28 -2.53
CA GLN A 36 -7.51 -5.18 -1.68
C GLN A 36 -7.07 -3.71 -1.49
N ILE A 37 -7.23 -2.87 -2.52
CA ILE A 37 -6.98 -1.43 -2.41
C ILE A 37 -7.97 -0.79 -1.44
N GLU A 38 -9.26 -1.05 -1.58
CA GLU A 38 -10.31 -0.51 -0.72
C GLU A 38 -10.07 -0.91 0.75
N GLU A 39 -9.76 -2.19 1.00
CA GLU A 39 -9.42 -2.68 2.33
C GLU A 39 -8.17 -2.00 2.91
N ALA A 40 -7.10 -1.87 2.10
CA ALA A 40 -5.86 -1.24 2.52
C ALA A 40 -6.03 0.26 2.81
N VAL A 41 -6.79 0.98 1.97
CA VAL A 41 -7.10 2.41 2.16
C VAL A 41 -7.93 2.60 3.42
N ALA A 42 -9.00 1.83 3.61
CA ALA A 42 -9.83 1.90 4.81
C ALA A 42 -9.02 1.61 6.08
N PHE A 43 -8.12 0.62 6.03
CA PHE A 43 -7.20 0.34 7.12
C PHE A 43 -6.27 1.54 7.39
N VAL A 44 -5.66 2.12 6.35
CA VAL A 44 -4.77 3.29 6.48
C VAL A 44 -5.51 4.47 7.12
N GLU A 45 -6.67 4.84 6.59
CA GLU A 45 -7.51 5.92 7.13
C GLU A 45 -7.84 5.70 8.61
N SER A 46 -8.27 4.48 8.97
CA SER A 46 -8.63 4.17 10.35
C SER A 46 -7.48 4.38 11.34
N LYS A 47 -6.25 4.10 10.93
CA LYS A 47 -5.05 4.26 11.76
C LYS A 47 -4.60 5.71 11.81
N LEU A 48 -4.62 6.41 10.68
CA LEU A 48 -4.32 7.84 10.64
C LEU A 48 -5.33 8.64 11.50
N ALA A 49 -6.62 8.29 11.46
CA ALA A 49 -7.66 8.89 12.29
C ALA A 49 -7.46 8.63 13.80
N ALA A 50 -6.80 7.54 14.16
CA ALA A 50 -6.41 7.24 15.54
C ALA A 50 -5.12 7.96 15.98
N GLY A 51 -4.47 8.72 15.08
CA GLY A 51 -3.19 9.39 15.33
C GLY A 51 -1.96 8.51 15.14
N ASP A 52 -2.13 7.29 14.60
CA ASP A 52 -1.04 6.37 14.33
C ASP A 52 -0.38 6.64 12.97
N GLY A 53 0.90 6.29 12.85
CA GLY A 53 1.55 6.16 11.55
C GLY A 53 1.30 4.78 10.92
N VAL A 54 1.26 4.70 9.59
CA VAL A 54 1.08 3.44 8.86
C VAL A 54 2.27 3.14 7.96
N ALA A 55 2.92 2.00 8.19
CA ALA A 55 3.86 1.43 7.24
C ALA A 55 3.12 0.55 6.22
N VAL A 56 3.45 0.70 4.94
CA VAL A 56 3.00 -0.17 3.84
C VAL A 56 4.26 -0.81 3.24
N HIS A 57 4.26 -2.13 3.03
CA HIS A 57 5.42 -2.79 2.43
C HIS A 57 5.05 -4.03 1.60
N CYS A 58 5.94 -4.38 0.67
CA CYS A 58 5.96 -5.66 -0.05
C CYS A 58 7.31 -6.34 0.23
N ALA A 59 7.97 -6.90 -0.80
CA ALA A 59 9.35 -7.39 -0.68
C ALA A 59 10.38 -6.24 -0.70
N ALA A 60 10.32 -5.35 -1.72
CA ALA A 60 11.31 -4.29 -1.93
C ALA A 60 10.82 -2.87 -1.56
N GLY A 61 9.53 -2.73 -1.26
CA GLY A 61 8.93 -1.42 -0.98
C GLY A 61 8.90 -0.49 -2.20
N LEU A 62 8.66 -1.05 -3.41
CA LEU A 62 8.69 -0.32 -4.69
C LEU A 62 7.33 -0.41 -5.42
N GLY A 63 7.07 -1.49 -6.16
CA GLY A 63 5.88 -1.61 -7.02
C GLY A 63 4.57 -1.69 -6.27
N ARG A 64 4.26 -2.86 -5.68
CA ARG A 64 3.04 -3.11 -4.89
C ARG A 64 2.83 -2.06 -3.80
N THR A 65 3.88 -1.74 -3.05
CA THR A 65 3.85 -0.69 -2.00
C THR A 65 3.50 0.67 -2.56
N GLY A 66 4.21 1.12 -3.61
CA GLY A 66 3.92 2.39 -4.24
C GLY A 66 2.52 2.46 -4.85
N THR A 67 2.00 1.32 -5.31
CA THR A 67 0.65 1.21 -5.87
C THR A 67 -0.41 1.52 -4.80
N VAL A 68 -0.35 0.86 -3.63
CA VAL A 68 -1.29 1.14 -2.52
C VAL A 68 -1.17 2.58 -2.05
N VAL A 69 0.05 3.11 -1.90
CA VAL A 69 0.25 4.50 -1.47
C VAL A 69 -0.28 5.48 -2.51
N ALA A 70 -0.11 5.22 -3.81
CA ALA A 70 -0.65 6.06 -4.87
C ALA A 70 -2.20 6.02 -4.88
N CYS A 71 -2.81 4.85 -4.73
CA CYS A 71 -4.27 4.73 -4.60
C CYS A 71 -4.80 5.48 -3.37
N TYR A 72 -4.08 5.46 -2.23
CA TYR A 72 -4.44 6.26 -1.07
C TYR A 72 -4.40 7.77 -1.38
N LEU A 73 -3.38 8.27 -2.08
CA LEU A 73 -3.34 9.68 -2.49
C LEU A 73 -4.50 10.06 -3.43
N VAL A 74 -4.88 9.16 -4.34
CA VAL A 74 -6.06 9.36 -5.20
C VAL A 74 -7.32 9.46 -4.37
N HIS A 75 -7.49 8.59 -3.37
CA HIS A 75 -8.58 8.64 -2.42
C HIS A 75 -8.63 9.98 -1.64
N GLU A 76 -7.47 10.55 -1.29
CA GLU A 76 -7.35 11.89 -0.69
C GLU A 76 -7.58 13.05 -1.68
N GLY A 77 -7.94 12.75 -2.94
CA GLY A 77 -8.35 13.74 -3.94
C GLY A 77 -7.24 14.16 -4.92
N HIS A 78 -6.09 13.49 -4.93
CA HIS A 78 -5.07 13.71 -5.97
C HIS A 78 -5.51 13.08 -7.30
N SER A 79 -5.02 13.62 -8.42
CA SER A 79 -5.12 12.89 -9.68
C SER A 79 -4.22 11.65 -9.66
N ALA A 80 -4.60 10.59 -10.37
CA ALA A 80 -3.77 9.38 -10.49
C ALA A 80 -2.35 9.69 -11.01
N ALA A 81 -2.24 10.62 -11.96
CA ALA A 81 -0.95 11.06 -12.50
C ALA A 81 -0.09 11.74 -11.42
N ASP A 82 -0.66 12.66 -10.64
CA ASP A 82 0.05 13.37 -9.58
C ASP A 82 0.44 12.43 -8.45
N ALA A 83 -0.45 11.51 -8.05
CA ALA A 83 -0.16 10.51 -7.03
C ALA A 83 1.03 9.63 -7.42
N ILE A 84 1.04 9.08 -8.64
CA ILE A 84 2.17 8.27 -9.15
C ILE A 84 3.45 9.11 -9.19
N ALA A 85 3.38 10.34 -9.70
CA ALA A 85 4.54 11.22 -9.81
C ALA A 85 5.13 11.55 -8.42
N GLN A 86 4.27 11.87 -7.45
CA GLN A 86 4.66 12.17 -6.08
C GLN A 86 5.31 10.97 -5.39
N VAL A 87 4.71 9.78 -5.51
CA VAL A 87 5.29 8.55 -4.93
C VAL A 87 6.65 8.25 -5.57
N ARG A 88 6.78 8.38 -6.90
CA ARG A 88 8.06 8.18 -7.60
C ARG A 88 9.12 9.23 -7.26
N ALA A 89 8.73 10.47 -6.97
CA ALA A 89 9.66 11.51 -6.57
C ALA A 89 10.29 11.22 -5.20
N LEU A 90 9.50 10.70 -4.25
CA LEU A 90 9.98 10.31 -2.92
C LEU A 90 10.68 8.94 -2.92
N ARG A 91 10.20 8.01 -3.74
CA ARG A 91 10.74 6.66 -3.88
C ARG A 91 10.88 6.29 -5.37
N PRO A 92 12.02 6.61 -6.00
CA PRO A 92 12.26 6.28 -7.40
C PRO A 92 12.08 4.78 -7.67
N GLY A 93 11.37 4.46 -8.76
CA GLY A 93 11.05 3.08 -9.14
C GLY A 93 9.71 2.57 -8.62
N SER A 94 8.97 3.32 -7.78
CA SER A 94 7.64 2.91 -7.34
C SER A 94 6.60 2.82 -8.46
N VAL A 95 5.61 1.94 -8.27
CA VAL A 95 4.59 1.59 -9.29
C VAL A 95 5.28 1.04 -10.55
N GLU A 96 5.78 -0.18 -10.44
CA GLU A 96 6.80 -0.76 -11.34
C GLU A 96 6.22 -1.27 -12.66
N THR A 97 5.00 -1.80 -12.65
CA THR A 97 4.38 -2.42 -13.84
C THR A 97 3.22 -1.59 -14.39
N SER A 98 2.87 -1.82 -15.67
CA SER A 98 1.71 -1.15 -16.28
C SER A 98 0.40 -1.54 -15.62
N GLU A 99 0.28 -2.78 -15.13
CA GLU A 99 -0.88 -3.26 -14.38
C GLU A 99 -1.04 -2.48 -13.05
N GLN A 100 0.06 -2.27 -12.33
CA GLN A 100 0.10 -1.46 -11.12
C GLN A 100 -0.22 0.01 -11.40
N GLN A 101 0.16 0.55 -12.55
CA GLN A 101 -0.26 1.90 -12.92
C GLN A 101 -1.76 1.94 -13.21
N ALA A 102 -2.28 0.96 -13.97
CA ALA A 102 -3.67 0.93 -14.39
C ALA A 102 -4.65 0.95 -13.21
N ILE A 103 -4.36 0.23 -12.12
CA ILE A 103 -5.25 0.21 -10.94
C ILE A 103 -5.31 1.56 -10.21
N VAL A 104 -4.31 2.42 -10.34
CA VAL A 104 -4.34 3.78 -9.74
C VAL A 104 -5.29 4.71 -10.51
N TYR A 105 -5.62 4.38 -11.76
CA TYR A 105 -6.59 5.11 -12.59
C TYR A 105 -8.01 4.52 -12.57
N ALA A 106 -8.21 3.40 -11.86
CA ALA A 106 -9.51 2.74 -11.73
C ALA A 106 -10.42 3.49 -10.76
#